data_AF-A0A8C7X545-F1
#
_entry.id   AF-A0A8C7X545-F1
#
_cell.length_a   1.000
_cell.length_b   1.000
_cell.length_c   1.000
_cell.angle_alpha   90.00
_cell.angle_beta   90.00
_cell.angle_gamma   90.00
#
_symmetry.space_group_name_H-M   'P 1'
#
loop_
_entity.id
_entity.type
_entity.pdbx_description
1 polymer ?
#
loop_
_entity_poly.entity_id
_entity_poly.type
_entity_poly.pdbx_seq_one_letter_code
_entity_poly.pdbx_strand_id
1 'polypeptide(L)'
;TKQLKEFNLSSPKNVGPFMAVDTTHNILVRYRCHGPPIRFSTVLSSELRYISNELDGLAGGPNTVVVLSIWSHFSTFPVEVYIRRLRHIRRAVVRLMDRAPGTLVVIRSANLQLLDQEVSLYNSDWFSLQLDATLKAMFKGLNVLMVDAWQMTAAHHLPHALHPPPAIVGNMIDVLLSYICP
;
A
#
# COMPACT_ATOMS: atom_id res chain seq x y z
N THR A 1 17.39 -17.22 -0.42
CA THR A 1 16.56 -16.31 -1.24
C THR A 1 16.78 -16.43 -2.75
N LYS A 2 17.17 -17.60 -3.30
CA LYS A 2 17.54 -17.78 -4.72
C LYS A 2 16.40 -18.14 -5.70
N GLN A 3 15.13 -18.09 -5.31
CA GLN A 3 14.05 -18.73 -6.07
C GLN A 3 13.01 -17.78 -6.70
N LEU A 4 12.93 -16.52 -6.28
CA LEU A 4 12.00 -15.55 -6.88
C LEU A 4 12.62 -14.95 -8.16
N LYS A 5 12.03 -15.23 -9.31
CA LYS A 5 12.48 -14.72 -10.62
C LYS A 5 11.64 -13.53 -11.06
N GLU A 6 12.28 -12.39 -11.31
CA GLU A 6 11.62 -11.19 -11.79
C GLU A 6 11.38 -11.26 -13.31
N PHE A 7 10.18 -10.86 -13.74
CA PHE A 7 9.86 -10.64 -15.15
C PHE A 7 10.09 -9.17 -15.48
N ASN A 8 10.98 -8.91 -16.44
CA ASN A 8 11.19 -7.57 -16.95
C ASN A 8 10.03 -7.18 -17.88
N LEU A 9 9.11 -6.36 -17.35
CA LEU A 9 7.99 -5.79 -18.10
C LEU A 9 8.33 -4.42 -18.71
N SER A 10 9.62 -4.08 -18.81
CA SER A 10 10.14 -2.79 -19.32
C SER A 10 9.49 -1.56 -18.69
N SER A 11 9.04 -1.71 -17.45
CA SER A 11 8.29 -0.68 -16.73
C SER A 11 9.22 0.31 -16.04
N PRO A 12 8.88 1.61 -15.98
CA PRO A 12 9.68 2.59 -15.27
C PRO A 12 9.84 2.23 -13.79
N LYS A 13 11.01 2.55 -13.24
CA LYS A 13 11.31 2.37 -11.82
C LYS A 13 10.23 3.05 -10.96
N ASN A 14 9.71 2.32 -9.97
CA ASN A 14 8.68 2.74 -9.00
C ASN A 14 7.21 2.83 -9.49
N VAL A 15 6.93 2.60 -10.78
CA VAL A 15 5.54 2.62 -11.31
C VAL A 15 4.94 1.21 -11.33
N GLY A 16 5.72 0.25 -11.79
CA GLY A 16 5.21 -1.03 -12.26
C GLY A 16 4.51 -0.90 -13.64
N PRO A 17 3.84 -1.96 -14.12
CA PRO A 17 3.68 -3.24 -13.44
C PRO A 17 5.00 -3.97 -13.23
N PHE A 18 5.17 -4.55 -12.05
CA PHE A 18 6.22 -5.53 -11.78
C PHE A 18 5.60 -6.88 -11.48
N MET A 19 6.33 -7.93 -11.84
CA MET A 19 5.91 -9.30 -11.63
C MET A 19 7.13 -10.15 -11.30
N ALA A 20 6.98 -11.01 -10.30
CA ALA A 20 7.99 -12.00 -9.96
C ALA A 20 7.33 -13.34 -9.63
N VAL A 21 7.98 -14.43 -9.97
CA VAL A 21 7.44 -15.79 -9.82
C VAL A 21 8.45 -16.69 -9.14
N ASP A 22 7.96 -17.45 -8.16
CA ASP A 22 8.61 -18.64 -7.64
C ASP A 22 7.81 -19.86 -8.12
N THR A 23 8.35 -20.55 -9.12
CA THR A 23 7.71 -21.73 -9.71
C THR A 23 7.77 -22.95 -8.79
N THR A 24 8.71 -22.99 -7.86
CA THR A 24 8.88 -24.11 -6.93
C THR A 24 7.78 -24.11 -5.88
N HIS A 25 7.41 -22.93 -5.40
CA HIS A 25 6.36 -22.76 -4.39
C HIS A 25 5.02 -22.29 -4.98
N ASN A 26 4.93 -22.14 -6.30
CA ASN A 26 3.76 -21.62 -7.01
C ASN A 26 3.30 -20.23 -6.49
N ILE A 27 4.26 -19.33 -6.26
CA ILE A 27 4.01 -17.97 -5.76
C ILE A 27 4.16 -16.98 -6.91
N LEU A 28 3.14 -16.13 -7.09
CA LEU A 28 3.15 -15.00 -8.00
C LEU A 28 3.05 -13.70 -7.19
N VAL A 29 4.06 -12.84 -7.31
CA VAL A 29 4.05 -11.50 -6.72
C VAL A 29 3.83 -10.48 -7.83
N ARG A 30 2.87 -9.57 -7.64
CA ARG A 30 2.58 -8.48 -8.58
C ARG A 30 2.58 -7.16 -7.83
N TYR A 31 3.10 -6.13 -8.47
CA TYR A 31 3.09 -4.77 -7.95
C TYR A 31 2.68 -3.77 -9.02
N ARG A 32 1.91 -2.77 -8.63
CA ARG A 32 1.60 -1.57 -9.41
C ARG A 32 1.43 -0.38 -8.46
N CYS A 33 1.78 0.82 -8.91
CA CYS A 33 1.40 2.05 -8.21
C CYS A 33 -0.11 2.30 -8.32
N HIS A 34 -0.66 3.11 -7.42
CA HIS A 34 -2.05 3.55 -7.52
C HIS A 34 -2.22 4.66 -8.56
N GLY A 35 -3.41 4.76 -9.18
CA GLY A 35 -3.77 5.88 -10.06
C GLY A 35 -3.83 7.24 -9.33
N PRO A 36 -4.08 8.35 -10.06
CA PRO A 36 -3.90 9.72 -9.55
C PRO A 36 -4.59 10.03 -8.20
N PRO A 37 -4.01 10.93 -7.38
CA PRO A 37 -2.83 11.76 -7.63
C PRO A 37 -1.51 11.00 -7.53
N ILE A 38 -0.54 11.36 -8.37
CA ILE A 38 0.81 10.77 -8.42
C ILE A 38 1.81 11.93 -8.35
N ARG A 39 2.81 11.83 -7.48
CA ARG A 39 3.87 12.83 -7.30
C ARG A 39 5.27 12.22 -7.44
N PHE A 40 5.50 11.44 -8.50
CA PHE A 40 6.81 10.88 -8.84
C PHE A 40 6.98 10.83 -10.38
N SER A 41 7.64 9.82 -10.93
CA SER A 41 7.91 9.68 -12.37
C SER A 41 6.62 9.66 -13.22
N THR A 42 6.76 10.05 -14.49
CA THR A 42 5.67 10.01 -15.48
C THR A 42 5.13 8.59 -15.63
N VAL A 43 3.81 8.46 -15.56
CA VAL A 43 3.10 7.18 -15.71
C VAL A 43 2.32 7.21 -17.02
N LEU A 44 2.44 6.15 -17.82
CA LEU A 44 1.64 5.97 -19.03
C LEU A 44 0.15 5.93 -18.66
N SER A 45 -0.70 6.57 -19.45
CA SER A 45 -2.14 6.63 -19.17
C SER A 45 -2.79 5.25 -19.02
N SER A 46 -2.26 4.22 -19.70
CA SER A 46 -2.71 2.83 -19.56
C SER A 46 -2.45 2.25 -18.16
N GLU A 47 -1.42 2.73 -17.46
CA GLU A 47 -1.01 2.28 -16.13
C GLU A 47 -1.60 3.13 -15.00
N LEU A 48 -2.41 4.15 -15.30
CA LEU A 48 -3.16 4.94 -14.31
C LEU A 48 -4.38 4.17 -13.78
N ARG A 49 -4.11 3.07 -13.06
CA ARG A 49 -5.12 2.12 -12.59
C ARG A 49 -5.58 2.45 -11.17
N TYR A 50 -6.88 2.64 -10.97
CA TYR A 50 -7.42 2.83 -9.62
C TYR A 50 -7.48 1.52 -8.84
N ILE A 51 -7.06 1.56 -7.57
CA ILE A 51 -7.10 0.40 -6.67
C ILE A 51 -8.49 -0.27 -6.67
N SER A 52 -9.58 0.51 -6.63
CA SER A 52 -10.94 -0.03 -6.65
C SER A 52 -11.21 -0.90 -7.89
N ASN A 53 -10.72 -0.48 -9.06
CA ASN A 53 -10.96 -1.18 -10.32
C ASN A 53 -10.13 -2.47 -10.38
N GLU A 54 -8.88 -2.42 -9.88
CA GLU A 54 -8.04 -3.61 -9.80
C GLU A 54 -8.63 -4.64 -8.81
N LEU A 55 -9.21 -4.20 -7.69
CA LEU A 55 -9.92 -5.07 -6.75
C LEU A 55 -11.22 -5.65 -7.33
N ASP A 56 -11.92 -4.89 -8.16
CA ASP A 56 -13.14 -5.36 -8.83
C ASP A 56 -12.85 -6.40 -9.93
N GLY A 57 -11.70 -6.29 -10.59
CA GLY A 57 -11.22 -7.28 -11.56
C GLY A 57 -10.50 -8.48 -10.96
N LEU A 58 -10.25 -8.48 -9.64
CA LEU A 58 -9.54 -9.56 -8.96
C LEU A 58 -10.51 -10.70 -8.60
N ALA A 59 -10.18 -11.92 -9.01
CA ALA A 59 -10.92 -13.12 -8.65
C ALA A 59 -10.91 -13.37 -7.13
N GLY A 60 -9.74 -13.19 -6.49
CA GLY A 60 -9.54 -13.43 -5.05
C GLY A 60 -9.48 -14.91 -4.68
N GLY A 61 -9.59 -15.20 -3.39
CA GLY A 61 -9.74 -16.54 -2.82
C GLY A 61 -8.69 -16.88 -1.76
N PRO A 62 -8.76 -18.10 -1.17
CA PRO A 62 -7.89 -18.56 -0.07
C PRO A 62 -6.38 -18.42 -0.30
N ASN A 63 -5.93 -18.44 -1.56
CA ASN A 63 -4.52 -18.35 -1.94
C ASN A 63 -4.14 -16.94 -2.44
N THR A 64 -4.96 -15.93 -2.18
CA THR A 64 -4.74 -14.56 -2.64
C THR A 64 -4.52 -13.63 -1.46
N VAL A 65 -3.40 -12.91 -1.48
CA VAL A 65 -3.11 -11.83 -0.55
C VAL A 65 -3.09 -10.50 -1.30
N VAL A 66 -3.78 -9.51 -0.78
CA VAL A 66 -3.83 -8.15 -1.32
C VAL A 66 -3.26 -7.19 -0.28
N VAL A 67 -2.17 -6.49 -0.63
CA VAL A 67 -1.58 -5.46 0.23
C VAL A 67 -1.86 -4.09 -0.35
N LEU A 68 -2.52 -3.22 0.41
CA LEU A 68 -2.89 -1.86 0.00
C LEU A 68 -2.11 -0.82 0.80
N SER A 69 -1.50 0.14 0.11
CA SER A 69 -0.86 1.32 0.70
C SER A 69 -1.18 2.55 -0.12
N ILE A 70 -1.80 3.57 0.49
CA ILE A 70 -2.20 4.80 -0.19
C ILE A 70 -2.37 5.93 0.82
N TRP A 71 -1.46 6.91 0.81
CA TRP A 71 -1.61 8.11 1.67
C TRP A 71 -0.72 9.26 1.20
N SER A 72 0.57 9.02 0.92
CA SER A 72 1.58 10.07 0.78
C SER A 72 1.27 11.10 -0.30
N HIS A 73 0.74 10.67 -1.46
CA HIS A 73 0.37 11.57 -2.55
C HIS A 73 -0.86 12.44 -2.25
N PHE A 74 -1.60 12.14 -1.18
CA PHE A 74 -2.76 12.92 -0.73
C PHE A 74 -2.39 13.97 0.33
N SER A 75 -1.14 14.01 0.80
CA SER A 75 -0.65 15.01 1.77
C SER A 75 -0.79 16.47 1.31
N THR A 76 -0.90 16.71 0.00
CA THR A 76 -1.09 18.04 -0.60
C THR A 76 -2.51 18.30 -1.11
N PHE A 77 -3.47 17.48 -0.72
CA PHE A 77 -4.88 17.63 -1.10
C PHE A 77 -5.75 17.81 0.14
N PRO A 78 -6.90 18.50 0.04
CA PRO A 78 -7.88 18.51 1.12
C PRO A 78 -8.27 17.09 1.53
N VAL A 79 -8.47 16.86 2.82
CA VAL A 79 -8.76 15.53 3.40
C VAL A 79 -9.97 14.85 2.75
N GLU A 80 -10.93 15.64 2.25
CA GLU A 80 -12.12 15.17 1.55
C GLU A 80 -11.77 14.36 0.30
N VAL A 81 -10.70 14.72 -0.42
CA VAL A 81 -10.23 13.99 -1.59
C VAL A 81 -9.76 12.60 -1.18
N TYR A 82 -9.02 12.51 -0.08
CA TYR A 82 -8.56 11.25 0.48
C TYR A 82 -9.73 10.40 0.99
N ILE A 83 -10.67 10.98 1.74
CA ILE A 83 -11.88 10.31 2.21
C ILE A 83 -12.68 9.73 1.03
N ARG A 84 -12.88 10.50 -0.05
CA ARG A 84 -13.57 10.02 -1.26
C ARG A 84 -12.82 8.84 -1.88
N ARG A 85 -11.50 8.93 -2.06
CA ARG A 85 -10.68 7.82 -2.58
C ARG A 85 -10.84 6.57 -1.74
N LEU A 86 -10.71 6.72 -0.43
CA LEU A 86 -10.79 5.64 0.54
C LEU A 86 -12.18 4.98 0.57
N ARG A 87 -13.27 5.74 0.42
CA ARG A 87 -14.63 5.19 0.30
C ARG A 87 -14.79 4.26 -0.90
N HIS A 88 -14.23 4.62 -2.06
CA HIS A 88 -14.27 3.74 -3.24
C HIS A 88 -13.48 2.46 -3.03
N ILE A 89 -12.29 2.55 -2.40
CA ILE A 89 -11.46 1.38 -2.07
C ILE A 89 -12.18 0.49 -1.05
N ARG A 90 -12.71 1.05 0.05
CA ARG A 90 -13.46 0.29 1.07
C ARG A 90 -14.60 -0.50 0.44
N ARG A 91 -15.40 0.14 -0.44
CA ARG A 91 -16.51 -0.54 -1.14
C ARG A 91 -16.01 -1.69 -2.03
N ALA A 92 -14.87 -1.52 -2.71
CA ALA A 92 -14.29 -2.58 -3.54
C ALA A 92 -13.73 -3.73 -2.70
N VAL A 93 -13.10 -3.44 -1.55
CA VAL A 93 -12.65 -4.44 -0.58
C VAL A 93 -13.84 -5.24 -0.04
N VAL A 94 -14.94 -4.59 0.35
CA VAL A 94 -16.17 -5.28 0.78
C VAL A 94 -16.67 -6.21 -0.32
N ARG A 95 -16.83 -5.72 -1.55
CA ARG A 95 -17.26 -6.58 -2.67
C ARG A 95 -16.31 -7.75 -2.92
N LEU A 96 -15.01 -7.57 -2.76
CA LEU A 96 -14.00 -8.61 -2.91
C LEU A 96 -14.16 -9.70 -1.83
N MET A 97 -14.35 -9.31 -0.58
CA MET A 97 -14.58 -10.25 0.52
C MET A 97 -15.92 -10.98 0.36
N ASP A 98 -16.97 -10.31 -0.11
CA ASP A 98 -18.27 -10.93 -0.37
C ASP A 98 -18.18 -12.01 -1.47
N ARG A 99 -17.45 -11.73 -2.56
CA ARG A 99 -17.29 -12.69 -3.67
C ARG A 99 -16.25 -13.79 -3.40
N ALA A 100 -15.25 -13.49 -2.58
CA ALA A 100 -14.09 -14.35 -2.35
C ALA A 100 -13.61 -14.25 -0.88
N PRO A 101 -14.38 -14.79 0.08
CA PRO A 101 -14.17 -14.59 1.52
C PRO A 101 -12.86 -15.16 2.08
N GLY A 102 -12.16 -16.01 1.33
CA GLY A 102 -10.82 -16.48 1.68
C GLY A 102 -9.67 -15.51 1.33
N THR A 103 -9.95 -14.39 0.68
CA THR A 103 -8.90 -13.43 0.30
C THR A 103 -8.36 -12.71 1.54
N LEU A 104 -7.05 -12.77 1.76
CA LEU A 104 -6.40 -11.99 2.81
C LEU A 104 -6.16 -10.56 2.33
N VAL A 105 -6.79 -9.58 2.97
CA VAL A 105 -6.59 -8.15 2.64
C VAL A 105 -5.81 -7.49 3.78
N VAL A 106 -4.68 -6.88 3.43
CA VAL A 106 -3.79 -6.18 4.34
C VAL A 106 -3.73 -4.71 3.96
N ILE A 107 -3.94 -3.84 4.94
CA ILE A 107 -3.80 -2.39 4.80
C ILE A 107 -2.50 -1.99 5.49
N ARG A 108 -1.62 -1.30 4.77
CA ARG A 108 -0.41 -0.69 5.33
C ARG A 108 -0.68 0.80 5.56
N SER A 109 -0.51 1.24 6.81
CA SER A 109 -0.88 2.61 7.20
C SER A 109 0.14 3.67 6.76
N ALA A 110 -0.07 4.95 7.12
CA ALA A 110 0.92 5.98 6.82
C ALA A 110 2.22 5.74 7.62
N ASN A 111 3.29 6.46 7.29
CA ASN A 111 4.55 6.40 8.06
C ASN A 111 5.10 7.80 8.28
N LEU A 112 5.98 7.93 9.26
CA LEU A 112 6.62 9.21 9.57
C LEU A 112 7.60 9.65 8.49
N GLN A 113 7.73 10.97 8.34
CA GLN A 113 8.71 11.64 7.48
C GLN A 113 9.28 12.83 8.26
N LEU A 114 10.60 12.97 8.30
CA LEU A 114 11.24 14.16 8.87
C LEU A 114 10.85 15.41 8.08
N LEU A 115 10.48 16.48 8.79
CA LEU A 115 10.15 17.78 8.22
C LEU A 115 11.39 18.68 8.23
N ASP A 116 12.15 18.68 7.14
CA ASP A 116 13.18 19.69 6.89
C ASP A 116 12.56 20.97 6.29
N GLN A 117 13.41 21.94 5.95
CA GLN A 117 12.97 23.23 5.41
C GLN A 117 12.17 23.09 4.09
N GLU A 118 12.52 22.14 3.23
CA GLU A 118 11.86 21.95 1.94
C GLU A 118 10.55 21.15 2.10
N VAL A 119 10.61 20.03 2.83
CA VAL A 119 9.46 19.16 3.08
C VAL A 119 8.35 19.90 3.83
N SER A 120 8.70 20.79 4.75
CA SER A 120 7.74 21.59 5.52
C SER A 120 6.89 22.53 4.64
N LEU A 121 7.28 22.80 3.39
CA LEU A 121 6.51 23.62 2.46
C LEU A 121 5.25 22.92 1.94
N TYR A 122 5.24 21.59 1.93
CA TYR A 122 4.15 20.80 1.32
C TYR A 122 3.70 19.61 2.15
N ASN A 123 4.28 19.38 3.32
CA ASN A 123 3.90 18.30 4.23
C ASN A 123 3.73 18.81 5.67
N SER A 124 2.91 18.10 6.44
CA SER A 124 2.63 18.40 7.84
C SER A 124 2.46 17.11 8.62
N ASP A 125 3.13 16.99 9.76
CA ASP A 125 2.99 15.81 10.64
C ASP A 125 1.56 15.68 11.16
N TRP A 126 0.94 16.82 11.50
CA TRP A 126 -0.46 16.84 11.95
C TRP A 126 -1.40 16.36 10.85
N PHE A 127 -1.19 16.82 9.61
CA PHE A 127 -2.01 16.38 8.49
C PHE A 127 -1.75 14.92 8.12
N SER A 128 -0.49 14.47 8.17
CA SER A 128 -0.13 13.07 7.96
C SER A 128 -0.77 12.14 9.00
N LEU A 129 -0.79 12.56 10.27
CA LEU A 129 -1.51 11.86 11.33
C LEU A 129 -3.03 11.83 11.06
N GLN A 130 -3.61 12.92 10.55
CA GLN A 130 -5.02 12.95 10.16
C GLN A 130 -5.31 11.94 9.03
N LEU A 131 -4.43 11.83 8.03
CA LEU A 131 -4.56 10.84 6.94
C LEU A 131 -4.45 9.41 7.50
N ASP A 132 -3.48 9.14 8.37
CA ASP A 132 -3.33 7.83 9.03
C ASP A 132 -4.59 7.43 9.82
N ALA A 133 -5.09 8.33 10.66
CA ALA A 133 -6.29 8.13 11.45
C ALA A 133 -7.52 7.92 10.54
N THR A 134 -7.63 8.68 9.45
CA THR A 134 -8.72 8.54 8.47
C THR A 134 -8.68 7.18 7.78
N LEU A 135 -7.49 6.69 7.41
CA LEU A 135 -7.32 5.36 6.82
C LEU A 135 -7.74 4.26 7.80
N LYS A 136 -7.22 4.31 9.03
CA LYS A 136 -7.56 3.34 10.09
C LYS A 136 -9.06 3.33 10.37
N ALA A 137 -9.68 4.51 10.49
CA ALA A 137 -11.12 4.63 10.66
C ALA A 137 -11.89 4.10 9.45
N MET A 138 -11.42 4.34 8.23
CA MET A 138 -12.07 3.86 7.02
C MET A 138 -12.11 2.34 6.94
N PHE A 139 -11.13 1.62 7.48
CA PHE A 139 -11.10 0.15 7.40
C PHE A 139 -11.52 -0.55 8.70
N LYS A 140 -11.78 0.22 9.77
CA LYS A 140 -12.33 -0.30 11.02
C LYS A 140 -13.61 -1.13 10.77
N GLY A 141 -13.70 -2.25 11.47
CA GLY A 141 -14.83 -3.17 11.42
C GLY A 141 -14.90 -4.06 10.17
N LEU A 142 -13.93 -3.98 9.25
CA LEU A 142 -13.77 -4.99 8.20
C LEU A 142 -12.80 -6.08 8.66
N ASN A 143 -12.96 -7.29 8.12
CA ASN A 143 -12.02 -8.39 8.31
C ASN A 143 -10.77 -8.17 7.44
N VAL A 144 -9.97 -7.16 7.80
CA VAL A 144 -8.70 -6.83 7.16
C VAL A 144 -7.61 -6.76 8.20
N LEU A 145 -6.38 -7.06 7.80
CA LEU A 145 -5.21 -6.90 8.64
C LEU A 145 -4.62 -5.50 8.48
N MET A 146 -4.01 -5.00 9.55
CA MET A 146 -3.33 -3.70 9.54
C MET A 146 -1.84 -3.90 9.83
N VAL A 147 -1.00 -3.51 8.88
CA VAL A 147 0.42 -3.24 9.14
C VAL A 147 0.52 -1.76 9.51
N ASP A 148 0.56 -1.48 10.82
CA ASP A 148 0.60 -0.11 11.36
C ASP A 148 1.98 0.50 11.19
N ALA A 149 2.28 0.90 9.96
CA ALA A 149 3.56 1.50 9.58
C ALA A 149 3.87 2.78 10.35
N TRP A 150 2.83 3.47 10.86
CA TRP A 150 2.98 4.66 11.68
C TRP A 150 3.65 4.29 13.00
N GLN A 151 3.08 3.33 13.73
CA GLN A 151 3.67 2.85 14.98
C GLN A 151 5.04 2.20 14.76
N MET A 152 5.20 1.42 13.70
CA MET A 152 6.47 0.76 13.40
C MET A 152 7.59 1.76 13.10
N THR A 153 7.30 2.88 12.42
CA THR A 153 8.30 3.93 12.19
C THR A 153 8.54 4.79 13.43
N ALA A 154 7.49 5.11 14.21
CA ALA A 154 7.61 5.86 15.45
C ALA A 154 8.43 5.15 16.53
N ALA A 155 8.32 3.82 16.60
CA ALA A 155 9.02 3.00 17.59
C ALA A 155 10.45 2.61 17.19
N HIS A 156 10.85 2.90 15.94
CA HIS A 156 12.17 2.53 15.46
C HIS A 156 13.20 3.64 15.74
N HIS A 157 14.42 3.27 16.09
CA HIS A 157 15.52 4.22 16.35
C HIS A 157 16.10 4.90 15.10
N LEU A 158 15.64 4.52 13.90
CA LEU A 158 16.18 5.05 12.65
C LEU A 158 15.38 6.32 12.27
N PRO A 159 15.97 7.23 11.47
CA PRO A 159 15.31 8.49 11.15
C PRO A 159 13.95 8.31 10.48
N HIS A 160 13.03 9.24 10.78
CA HIS A 160 11.75 9.32 10.09
C HIS A 160 11.98 9.68 8.61
N ALA A 161 11.58 8.80 7.70
CA ALA A 161 11.78 8.99 6.27
C ALA A 161 10.53 8.53 5.51
N LEU A 162 10.11 9.34 4.52
CA LEU A 162 8.97 9.00 3.66
C LEU A 162 9.16 7.64 3.00
N HIS A 163 10.39 7.36 2.57
CA HIS A 163 10.87 6.07 2.11
C HIS A 163 11.67 5.43 3.25
N PRO A 164 11.07 4.56 4.08
CA PRO A 164 11.76 4.00 5.23
C PRO A 164 12.99 3.17 4.82
N PRO A 165 14.05 3.14 5.63
CA PRO A 165 15.23 2.34 5.37
C PRO A 165 14.90 0.83 5.32
N PRO A 166 15.73 0.01 4.63
CA PRO A 166 15.46 -1.41 4.44
C PRO A 166 15.20 -2.20 5.73
N ALA A 167 15.83 -1.85 6.85
CA ALA A 167 15.59 -2.50 8.14
C ALA A 167 14.12 -2.35 8.61
N ILE A 168 13.56 -1.15 8.48
CA ILE A 168 12.15 -0.89 8.82
C ILE A 168 11.22 -1.60 7.84
N VAL A 169 11.55 -1.57 6.53
CA VAL A 169 10.77 -2.28 5.51
C VAL A 169 10.79 -3.79 5.78
N GLY A 170 11.94 -4.35 6.16
CA GLY A 170 12.10 -5.73 6.59
C GLY A 170 11.13 -6.08 7.71
N ASN A 171 11.09 -5.29 8.79
CA ASN A 171 10.15 -5.51 9.88
C ASN A 171 8.68 -5.47 9.41
N MET A 172 8.32 -4.56 8.50
CA MET A 172 6.96 -4.50 7.93
C MET A 172 6.63 -5.76 7.11
N ILE A 173 7.61 -6.29 6.37
CA ILE A 173 7.48 -7.54 5.64
C ILE A 173 7.37 -8.73 6.60
N ASP A 174 8.15 -8.79 7.67
CA ASP A 174 8.08 -9.87 8.66
C ASP A 174 6.71 -9.94 9.34
N VAL A 175 6.16 -8.79 9.73
CA VAL A 175 4.78 -8.70 10.26
C VAL A 175 3.78 -9.16 9.21
N LEU A 176 3.89 -8.70 7.96
CA LEU A 176 3.02 -9.14 6.87
C LEU A 176 3.08 -10.68 6.70
N LEU A 177 4.27 -11.25 6.64
CA LEU A 177 4.49 -12.68 6.44
C LEU A 177 3.99 -13.51 7.63
N SER A 178 4.09 -13.03 8.87
CA SER A 178 3.54 -13.72 10.05
C SER A 178 2.02 -13.93 9.99
N TYR A 179 1.31 -13.13 9.18
CA TYR A 179 -0.12 -13.33 8.95
C TYR A 179 -0.42 -14.23 7.75
N ILE A 180 0.45 -14.21 6.73
CA ILE A 180 0.29 -15.02 5.51
C ILE A 180 0.64 -16.48 5.79
N CYS A 181 1.69 -16.71 6.58
CA CYS A 181 2.21 -18.03 6.95
C CYS A 181 2.40 -18.10 8.48
N PRO A 182 1.30 -18.21 9.26
CA PRO A 182 1.35 -18.27 10.72
C PRO A 182 1.99 -19.55 11.27
#